data_AF-A0A2E8TIB0-F1
#
_entry.id   AF-A0A2E8TIB0-F1
#
_cell.length_a   1.000
_cell.length_b   1.000
_cell.length_c   1.000
_cell.angle_alpha   90.00
_cell.angle_beta   90.00
_cell.angle_gamma   90.00
#
_symmetry.space_group_name_H-M   'P 1'
#
loop_
_entity.id
_entity.type
_entity.pdbx_description
1 polymer ?
#
loop_
_entity_poly.entity_id
_entity_poly.type
_entity_poly.pdbx_seq_one_letter_code
_entity_poly.pdbx_strand_id
1 'polypeptide(L)' 'MKQNEQILKDIPDQELQEKLEQERDKLIKMKMSHSVSPLENPMTIKYTRRSIARILTEISSRKLKK' A
#
# COMPACT_ATOMS: atom_id res chain seq x y z
N MET A 1 -13.47 -8.50 -2.25
CA MET A 1 -12.06 -8.04 -2.31
C MET A 1 -11.45 -8.02 -3.74
N LYS A 2 -12.22 -8.24 -4.82
CA LYS A 2 -11.69 -8.25 -6.20
C LYS A 2 -11.51 -6.85 -6.83
N GLN A 3 -12.26 -5.84 -6.37
CA GLN A 3 -12.24 -4.49 -6.96
C GLN A 3 -10.87 -3.77 -6.83
N ASN A 4 -10.10 -4.03 -5.77
CA ASN A 4 -8.83 -3.31 -5.55
C ASN A 4 -7.68 -3.83 -6.43
N GLU A 5 -7.78 -5.05 -6.98
CA GLU A 5 -6.75 -5.63 -7.84
C GLU A 5 -6.86 -5.18 -9.29
N GLN A 6 -8.09 -4.96 -9.80
CA GLN A 6 -8.29 -4.38 -11.14
C GLN A 6 -7.72 -2.96 -11.22
N ILE A 7 -8.03 -2.12 -10.21
CA ILE A 7 -7.60 -0.71 -10.19
C ILE A 7 -6.07 -0.57 -10.26
N LEU A 8 -5.31 -1.49 -9.65
CA LEU A 8 -3.85 -1.44 -9.67
C LEU A 8 -3.25 -1.77 -11.04
N LYS A 9 -3.95 -2.50 -11.90
CA LYS A 9 -3.47 -2.86 -13.25
C LYS A 9 -3.65 -1.73 -14.25
N ASP A 10 -4.67 -0.89 -14.03
CA ASP A 10 -5.01 0.20 -14.95
C ASP A 10 -4.17 1.48 -14.70
N ILE A 11 -3.43 1.54 -13.60
CA ILE A 11 -2.59 2.69 -13.23
C ILE A 11 -1.20 2.59 -13.91
N PRO A 12 -0.63 3.70 -14.44
CA PRO A 12 0.72 3.71 -15.01
C PRO A 12 1.83 3.47 -13.97
N ASP A 13 2.99 2.97 -14.40
CA ASP A 13 4.10 2.58 -13.51
C ASP A 13 4.56 3.70 -12.56
N GLN A 14 4.58 4.94 -13.04
CA GLN A 14 5.01 6.10 -12.27
C GLN A 14 4.02 6.42 -11.13
N GLU A 15 2.73 6.47 -11.43
CA GLU A 15 1.68 6.72 -10.44
C GLU A 15 1.57 5.56 -9.43
N LEU A 16 1.92 4.33 -9.85
CA LEU A 16 2.00 3.17 -8.96
C LEU A 16 3.16 3.30 -7.95
N GLN A 17 4.30 3.86 -8.37
CA GLN A 17 5.42 4.18 -7.46
C GLN A 17 5.07 5.32 -6.50
N GLU A 18 4.42 6.38 -6.97
CA GLU A 18 3.97 7.48 -6.11
C GLU A 18 2.98 6.99 -5.04
N LYS A 19 2.01 6.15 -5.41
CA LYS A 19 1.10 5.52 -4.44
C LYS A 19 1.82 4.64 -3.43
N LEU A 20 2.87 3.94 -3.85
CA LEU A 20 3.68 3.13 -2.95
C LEU A 20 4.36 3.99 -1.87
N GLU A 21 4.95 5.12 -2.26
CA GLU A 21 5.59 6.05 -1.34
C GLU A 21 4.58 6.67 -0.36
N GLN A 22 3.44 7.14 -0.88
CA GLN A 22 2.37 7.68 -0.05
C GLN A 22 1.86 6.68 1.00
N GLU A 23 1.63 5.43 0.61
CA GLU A 23 1.16 4.38 1.54
C GLU A 23 2.24 4.00 2.55
N ARG A 24 3.53 4.05 2.20
CA ARG A 24 4.65 3.87 3.13
C ARG A 24 4.71 4.99 4.16
N ASP A 25 4.60 6.23 3.74
CA ASP A 25 4.59 7.39 4.64
C ASP A 25 3.40 7.33 5.58
N LYS A 26 2.23 6.95 5.07
CA LYS A 26 1.04 6.72 5.87
C LYS A 26 1.27 5.64 6.92
N LEU A 27 1.90 4.51 6.54
CA LEU A 27 2.24 3.45 7.50
C LEU A 27 3.20 3.94 8.59
N ILE A 28 4.20 4.75 8.24
CA ILE A 28 5.16 5.32 9.20
C ILE A 28 4.44 6.25 10.18
N LYS A 29 3.62 7.18 9.68
CA LYS A 29 2.81 8.08 10.51
C LYS A 29 1.89 7.31 11.44
N MET A 30 1.22 6.26 10.95
CA MET A 30 0.35 5.41 11.77
C MET A 30 1.13 4.66 12.85
N LYS A 31 2.32 4.16 12.55
CA LYS A 31 3.18 3.51 13.56
C LYS A 31 3.65 4.49 14.63
N MET A 32 4.09 5.69 14.24
CA MET A 32 4.51 6.74 15.18
C MET A 32 3.35 7.18 16.06
N SER A 33 2.19 7.43 15.46
CA SER A 33 0.97 7.75 16.21
C SER A 33 0.60 6.62 17.16
N HIS A 34 0.65 5.35 16.73
CA HIS A 34 0.34 4.20 17.56
C HIS A 34 1.28 4.03 18.77
N SER A 35 2.56 4.36 18.61
CA SER A 35 3.53 4.31 19.70
C SER A 35 3.33 5.41 20.75
N VAL A 36 2.76 6.55 20.35
CA VAL A 36 2.49 7.67 21.26
C VAL A 36 1.11 7.52 21.92
N SER A 37 0.11 7.05 21.17
CA SER A 37 -1.24 6.79 21.66
C SER A 37 -1.80 5.52 21.01
N PRO A 38 -2.46 4.63 21.77
CA PRO A 38 -3.15 3.48 21.17
C PRO A 38 -4.11 3.95 20.08
N LEU A 39 -3.98 3.37 18.88
CA LEU A 39 -4.90 3.69 17.79
C LEU A 39 -6.27 3.11 18.12
N GLU A 40 -7.33 3.85 17.80
CA GLU A 40 -8.72 3.36 17.91
C GLU A 40 -8.91 2.04 17.15
N ASN A 41 -8.25 1.88 16.00
CA ASN A 41 -8.37 0.71 15.16
C ASN A 41 -7.00 0.20 14.66
N PRO A 42 -6.32 -0.69 15.40
CA PRO A 42 -5.02 -1.25 15.00
C PRO A 42 -5.09 -2.12 13.73
N MET A 43 -6.29 -2.58 13.36
CA MET A 43 -6.54 -3.27 12.09
C MET A 43 -6.17 -2.43 10.86
N THR A 44 -6.24 -1.09 10.96
CA THR A 44 -5.87 -0.18 9.86
C THR A 44 -4.42 -0.36 9.42
N ILE A 45 -3.48 -0.51 10.36
CA ILE A 45 -2.06 -0.80 10.07
C ILE A 45 -1.93 -2.09 9.25
N LYS A 46 -2.73 -3.12 9.57
CA LYS A 46 -2.74 -4.39 8.85
C LYS A 46 -3.26 -4.20 7.42
N TYR A 47 -4.31 -3.41 7.23
CA TYR A 47 -4.86 -3.11 5.90
C TYR A 47 -3.86 -2.32 5.05
N THR A 48 -3.25 -1.27 5.59
CA THR A 48 -2.21 -0.46 4.90
C THR A 48 -1.02 -1.33 4.46
N ARG A 49 -0.54 -2.23 5.34
CA ARG A 49 0.51 -3.21 4.96
C ARG A 49 0.09 -4.12 3.79
N ARG A 50 -1.16 -4.58 3.78
CA ARG A 50 -1.69 -5.41 2.69
C ARG A 50 -1.80 -4.61 1.39
N SER A 51 -2.18 -3.34 1.45
CA SER A 51 -2.22 -2.46 0.26
C SER A 51 -0.82 -2.27 -0.34
N ILE A 52 0.19 -1.97 0.49
CA ILE A 52 1.60 -1.87 0.06
C ILE A 52 2.06 -3.17 -0.60
N ALA A 53 1.76 -4.33 0.01
CA ALA A 53 2.15 -5.62 -0.55
C ALA A 53 1.53 -5.86 -1.94
N ARG A 54 0.25 -5.51 -2.14
CA ARG A 54 -0.41 -5.64 -3.46
C ARG A 54 0.23 -4.75 -4.52
N ILE A 55 0.56 -3.50 -4.17
CA ILE A 55 1.25 -2.57 -5.07
C ILE A 55 2.62 -3.14 -5.48
N LEU A 56 3.40 -3.65 -4.52
CA LEU A 56 4.69 -4.28 -4.79
C LEU A 56 4.56 -5.53 -5.67
N THR A 57 3.55 -6.37 -5.43
CA THR A 57 3.28 -7.55 -6.26
C THR A 57 2.98 -7.15 -7.70
N GLU A 58 2.18 -6.10 -7.92
CA GLU A 58 1.88 -5.61 -9.27
C GLU A 58 3.14 -5.06 -9.97
N ILE A 59 3.96 -4.24 -9.28
CA ILE A 59 5.25 -3.77 -9.80
C ILE A 59 6.14 -4.94 -10.21
N SER A 60 6.23 -5.97 -9.37
CA SER A 60 7.02 -7.17 -9.65
C SER A 60 6.46 -7.97 -10.83
N SER A 61 5.13 -8.11 -10.91
CA SER A 61 4.42 -8.77 -12.00
C SER A 61 4.71 -8.09 -13.34
N ARG A 62 4.69 -6.75 -13.38
CA ARG A 62 5.03 -5.97 -14.57
C ARG A 62 6.49 -6.14 -14.98
N LYS A 63 7.41 -6.14 -14.01
CA LYS A 63 8.85 -6.38 -14.26
C LYS A 63 9.12 -7.77 -14.83
N LEU A 64 8.38 -8.79 -14.39
CA LEU A 64 8.53 -10.18 -14.87
C LEU A 64 7.92 -10.42 -16.26
N LYS A 65 6.93 -9.61 -16.67
CA LYS A 65 6.31 -9.69 -18.00
C LYS A 65 7.10 -8.93 -19.08
N LYS A 66 8.07 -8.13 -18.67
CA LYS A 66 8.93 -7.33 -19.54
C LYS A 66 10.18 -8.13 -19.89
#